data_AF-A0A356X3C4-F1
#
_entry.id   AF-A0A356X3C4-F1
#
_cell.length_a   1.000
_cell.length_b   1.000
_cell.length_c   1.000
_cell.angle_alpha   90.00
_cell.angle_beta   90.00
_cell.angle_gamma   90.00
#
_symmetry.space_group_name_H-M   'P 1'
#
loop_
_entity.id
_entity.type
_entity.pdbx_description
1 polymer ?
#
loop_
_entity_poly.entity_id
_entity_poly.type
_entity_poly.pdbx_seq_one_letter_code
_entity_poly.pdbx_strand_id
1 'polypeptide(L)'
;MVRMKKLTRSITEWLNFFLERQFVKGTHIQLFFVIALIGLISTIGGLLVLPAGDPASSVGESIWWAFLRLSDPGYLGDDEGTWRRIVSTFLTVAGYVVFMGSMVAIITSWLNRKIRSLEQGLTPVTANNHVVILGWTNRTIHIAA
;
A
#
# COMPACT_ATOMS: atom_id res chain seq x y z
N MET A 1 -5.56 1.81 40.33
CA MET A 1 -5.72 1.08 39.04
C MET A 1 -6.35 1.90 37.90
N VAL A 2 -7.12 2.98 38.16
CA VAL A 2 -7.84 3.76 37.12
C VAL A 2 -6.92 4.65 36.24
N ARG A 3 -5.76 5.07 36.76
CA ARG A 3 -4.89 6.06 36.10
C ARG A 3 -4.07 5.51 34.92
N MET A 4 -3.74 4.21 34.91
CA MET A 4 -3.04 3.56 33.79
C MET A 4 -3.91 3.44 32.53
N LYS A 5 -5.23 3.24 32.67
CA LYS A 5 -6.16 3.15 31.52
C LYS A 5 -6.36 4.47 30.77
N LYS A 6 -6.14 5.63 31.42
CA LYS A 6 -6.23 6.95 30.77
C LYS A 6 -5.01 7.24 29.88
N LEU A 7 -3.83 6.82 30.31
CA LEU A 7 -2.59 7.02 29.56
C LEU A 7 -2.55 6.16 28.29
N THR A 8 -3.00 4.90 28.39
CA THR A 8 -3.06 4.00 27.22
C THR A 8 -4.09 4.45 26.20
N ARG A 9 -5.26 4.96 26.61
CA ARG A 9 -6.27 5.53 25.68
C ARG A 9 -5.72 6.72 24.89
N SER A 10 -5.01 7.64 25.55
CA SER A 10 -4.43 8.83 24.89
C SER A 10 -3.36 8.47 23.87
N ILE A 11 -2.55 7.44 24.13
CA ILE A 11 -1.51 6.99 23.20
C ILE A 11 -2.14 6.32 21.97
N THR A 12 -3.16 5.48 22.14
CA THR A 12 -3.88 4.88 21.01
C THR A 12 -4.63 5.92 20.18
N GLU A 13 -5.27 6.91 20.80
CA GLU A 13 -5.97 7.99 20.09
C GLU A 13 -4.99 8.87 19.31
N TRP A 14 -3.83 9.19 19.91
CA TRP A 14 -2.77 9.90 19.22
C TRP A 14 -2.15 9.10 18.06
N LEU A 15 -1.93 7.78 18.24
CA LEU A 15 -1.46 6.89 17.19
C LEU A 15 -2.47 6.80 16.05
N ASN A 16 -3.76 6.61 16.35
CA ASN A 16 -4.81 6.58 15.34
C ASN A 16 -4.89 7.90 14.59
N PHE A 17 -4.90 9.03 15.31
CA PHE A 17 -4.89 10.35 14.71
C PHE A 17 -3.66 10.60 13.82
N PHE A 18 -2.48 10.15 14.28
CA PHE A 18 -1.26 10.24 13.50
C PHE A 18 -1.33 9.37 12.24
N LEU A 19 -1.74 8.11 12.37
CA LEU A 19 -1.90 7.17 11.25
C LEU A 19 -2.93 7.67 10.24
N GLU A 20 -4.08 8.17 10.68
CA GLU A 20 -5.11 8.77 9.83
C GLU A 20 -4.56 9.97 9.06
N ARG A 21 -3.89 10.88 9.77
CA ARG A 21 -3.32 12.09 9.16
C ARG A 21 -2.20 11.77 8.19
N GLN A 22 -1.45 10.69 8.40
CA GLN A 22 -0.44 10.22 7.46
C GLN A 22 -1.09 9.52 6.24
N PHE A 23 -2.11 8.69 6.44
CA PHE A 23 -2.82 8.00 5.33
C PHE A 23 -3.44 8.97 4.32
N VAL A 24 -3.86 10.15 4.78
CA VAL A 24 -4.45 11.20 3.94
C VAL A 24 -3.39 11.99 3.16
N LYS A 25 -2.11 11.98 3.57
CA LYS A 25 -1.12 12.96 3.12
C LYS A 25 -0.20 12.55 1.99
N GLY A 26 -0.11 11.27 1.60
CA GLY A 26 0.70 10.94 0.42
C GLY A 26 0.87 9.47 0.09
N THR A 27 1.07 9.20 -1.20
CA THR A 27 1.41 7.88 -1.75
C THR A 27 2.58 7.21 -1.00
N HIS A 28 3.53 7.99 -0.49
CA HIS A 28 4.70 7.50 0.24
C HIS A 28 4.35 6.77 1.54
N ILE A 29 3.32 7.24 2.26
CA ILE A 29 2.89 6.60 3.52
C ILE A 29 2.13 5.31 3.22
N GLN A 30 1.33 5.30 2.15
CA GLN A 30 0.65 4.08 1.68
C GLN A 30 1.68 3.01 1.32
N LEU A 31 2.75 3.38 0.60
CA LEU A 31 3.86 2.48 0.29
C LEU A 31 4.57 1.97 1.55
N PHE A 32 4.87 2.85 2.51
CA PHE A 32 5.49 2.44 3.78
C PHE A 32 4.63 1.42 4.53
N PHE A 33 3.32 1.64 4.62
CA PHE A 33 2.41 0.72 5.29
C PHE A 33 2.36 -0.66 4.61
N VAL A 34 2.34 -0.68 3.28
CA VAL A 34 2.40 -1.92 2.49
C VAL A 34 3.71 -2.66 2.72
N ILE A 35 4.86 -1.96 2.70
CA ILE A 35 6.18 -2.54 2.98
C ILE A 35 6.22 -3.10 4.41
N ALA A 36 5.70 -2.36 5.39
CA ALA A 36 5.65 -2.81 6.78
C ALA A 36 4.76 -4.05 6.94
N LEU A 37 3.61 -4.09 6.27
CA LEU A 37 2.70 -5.24 6.29
C LEU A 37 3.33 -6.47 5.62
N ILE A 38 3.99 -6.29 4.47
CA ILE A 38 4.76 -7.35 3.78
C ILE A 38 5.86 -7.88 4.70
N GLY A 39 6.63 -6.99 5.34
CA GLY A 39 7.68 -7.38 6.28
C GLY A 39 7.15 -8.15 7.49
N LEU A 40 6.00 -7.74 8.03
CA LEU A 40 5.33 -8.43 9.13
C LEU A 40 4.88 -9.84 8.72
N ILE A 41 4.19 -9.97 7.58
CA ILE A 41 3.72 -11.27 7.08
C ILE A 41 4.91 -12.18 6.75
N SER A 42 5.97 -11.64 6.16
CA SER A 42 7.19 -12.40 5.85
C SER A 42 7.90 -12.88 7.12
N THR A 43 7.92 -12.05 8.17
CA THR A 43 8.51 -12.41 9.46
C THR A 43 7.72 -13.53 10.14
N ILE A 44 6.39 -13.40 10.18
CA ILE A 44 5.50 -14.43 10.75
C ILE A 44 5.58 -15.72 9.95
N GLY A 45 5.51 -15.63 8.61
CA GLY A 45 5.60 -16.78 7.71
C GLY A 45 6.92 -17.53 7.84
N GLY A 46 8.04 -16.79 7.90
CA GLY A 46 9.36 -17.38 8.10
C GLY A 46 9.48 -18.10 9.44
N LEU A 47 9.00 -17.48 10.53
CA LEU A 47 8.98 -18.11 11.86
C LEU A 47 8.11 -19.36 11.92
N LEU A 48 6.99 -19.41 11.18
CA LEU A 48 6.09 -20.56 11.14
C LEU A 48 6.65 -21.76 10.36
N VAL A 49 7.66 -21.56 9.51
CA VAL A 49 8.31 -22.62 8.72
C VAL A 49 9.53 -23.21 9.42
N LEU A 50 10.19 -22.48 10.33
CA LEU A 50 11.31 -22.96 11.15
C LEU A 50 11.09 -24.34 11.82
N PRO A 51 9.89 -24.68 12.36
CA PRO A 51 9.65 -25.96 13.02
C PRO A 51 9.55 -27.16 12.06
N ALA A 52 9.46 -26.93 10.74
CA ALA A 52 9.13 -27.96 9.75
C ALA A 52 10.33 -28.71 9.16
N GLY A 53 11.57 -28.30 9.44
CA GLY A 53 12.79 -28.84 8.83
C GLY A 53 13.21 -28.16 7.50
N ASP A 54 14.48 -28.31 7.12
CA ASP A 54 15.30 -27.34 6.34
C ASP A 54 15.12 -27.35 4.79
N PRO A 55 15.52 -26.28 4.03
CA PRO A 55 16.82 -25.60 4.06
C PRO A 55 16.74 -24.06 4.21
N ALA A 56 16.96 -23.57 5.42
CA ALA A 56 17.24 -22.20 5.78
C ALA A 56 17.71 -22.22 7.25
N SER A 57 18.95 -22.66 7.47
CA SER A 57 19.61 -22.81 8.78
C SER A 57 19.66 -21.53 9.65
N SER A 58 19.11 -20.42 9.17
CA SER A 58 19.00 -19.15 9.87
C SER A 58 17.60 -18.54 9.75
N VAL A 59 17.17 -17.82 10.80
CA VAL A 59 15.90 -17.06 10.81
C VAL A 59 15.79 -16.11 9.61
N GLY A 60 16.90 -15.52 9.17
CA GLY A 60 16.92 -14.60 8.03
C GLY A 60 16.49 -15.27 6.72
N GLU A 61 16.96 -16.49 6.46
CA GLU A 61 16.62 -17.24 5.24
C GLU A 61 15.15 -17.67 5.23
N SER A 62 14.58 -18.04 6.38
CA SER A 62 13.14 -18.37 6.44
C SER A 62 12.26 -17.14 6.20
N ILE A 63 12.66 -15.98 6.72
CA ILE A 63 11.96 -14.71 6.45
C ILE A 63 12.07 -14.35 4.97
N TRP A 64 13.26 -14.54 4.38
CA TRP A 64 13.49 -14.33 2.96
C TRP A 64 12.64 -15.26 2.09
N TRP A 65 12.56 -16.55 2.45
CA TRP A 65 11.71 -17.54 1.80
C TRP A 65 10.23 -17.16 1.82
N ALA A 66 9.75 -16.61 2.94
CA ALA A 66 8.36 -16.16 3.09
C ALA A 66 8.10 -14.86 2.32
N PHE A 67 9.08 -13.95 2.30
CA PHE A 67 9.04 -12.73 1.50
C PHE A 67 8.90 -13.04 0.00
N LEU A 68 9.72 -13.96 -0.52
CA LEU A 68 9.67 -14.35 -1.93
C LEU A 68 8.30 -14.89 -2.31
N ARG A 69 7.66 -15.73 -1.47
CA ARG A 69 6.30 -16.24 -1.71
C ARG A 69 5.21 -15.17 -1.66
N LEU A 70 5.46 -14.10 -0.90
CA LEU A 70 4.55 -12.97 -0.81
C LEU A 70 4.66 -12.02 -2.01
N SER A 71 5.88 -11.81 -2.52
CA SER A 71 6.15 -10.91 -3.65
C SER A 71 6.00 -11.57 -5.01
N ASP A 72 6.40 -12.84 -5.12
CA ASP A 72 6.35 -13.64 -6.34
C ASP A 72 5.83 -15.06 -6.04
N PRO A 73 4.52 -15.28 -6.15
CA PRO A 73 3.90 -16.56 -5.83
C PRO A 73 4.22 -17.69 -6.83
N GLY A 74 5.04 -17.45 -7.86
CA GLY A 74 5.43 -18.47 -8.83
C GLY A 74 6.34 -19.58 -8.27
N TYR A 75 6.90 -19.40 -7.06
CA TYR A 75 7.87 -20.32 -6.47
C TYR A 75 7.21 -21.31 -5.47
N LEU A 76 6.58 -22.36 -6.00
CA LEU A 76 5.89 -23.41 -5.21
C LEU A 76 6.56 -24.80 -5.30
N GLY A 77 7.56 -24.95 -6.18
CA GLY A 77 8.05 -26.27 -6.61
C GLY A 77 8.94 -26.99 -5.60
N ASP A 78 9.50 -26.27 -4.64
CA ASP A 78 10.49 -26.80 -3.71
C ASP A 78 9.90 -27.05 -2.31
N ASP A 79 8.60 -27.40 -2.21
CA ASP A 79 7.87 -27.59 -0.95
C ASP A 79 7.58 -29.06 -0.58
N GLU A 80 8.49 -29.65 0.20
CA GLU A 80 8.37 -30.93 0.91
C GLU A 80 7.76 -30.77 2.31
N GLY A 81 6.80 -31.63 2.64
CA GLY A 81 6.11 -31.63 3.94
C GLY A 81 4.72 -30.97 3.91
N THR A 82 3.73 -31.64 4.50
CA THR A 82 2.32 -31.19 4.54
C THR A 82 2.15 -29.85 5.25
N TRP A 83 2.90 -29.61 6.34
CA TRP A 83 2.87 -28.34 7.07
C TRP A 83 3.37 -27.17 6.21
N ARG A 84 4.49 -27.37 5.50
CA ARG A 84 5.08 -26.36 4.61
C ARG A 84 4.12 -25.97 3.50
N ARG A 85 3.43 -26.94 2.88
CA ARG A 85 2.43 -26.70 1.83
C ARG A 85 1.24 -25.86 2.29
N ILE A 86 0.78 -26.06 3.54
CA ILE A 86 -0.32 -25.26 4.10
C ILE A 86 0.15 -23.80 4.30
N VAL A 87 1.33 -23.61 4.90
CA VAL A 87 1.89 -22.28 5.15
C VAL A 87 2.19 -21.56 3.83
N SER A 88 2.76 -22.25 2.84
CA SER A 88 3.05 -21.65 1.53
C SER A 88 1.78 -21.28 0.77
N THR A 89 0.75 -22.12 0.78
CA THR A 89 -0.54 -21.78 0.17
C THR A 89 -1.16 -20.53 0.81
N PHE A 90 -1.11 -20.43 2.14
CA PHE A 90 -1.62 -19.24 2.84
C PHE A 90 -0.80 -17.99 2.50
N LEU A 91 0.53 -18.09 2.49
CA LEU A 91 1.43 -17.00 2.10
C LEU A 91 1.21 -16.55 0.66
N THR A 92 0.97 -17.47 -0.26
CA THR A 92 0.67 -17.17 -1.67
C THR A 92 -0.65 -16.42 -1.82
N VAL A 93 -1.72 -16.87 -1.16
CA VAL A 93 -3.02 -16.18 -1.18
C VAL A 93 -2.90 -14.80 -0.54
N ALA A 94 -2.23 -14.71 0.61
CA ALA A 94 -1.98 -13.45 1.30
C ALA A 94 -1.14 -12.51 0.44
N GLY A 95 -0.12 -13.02 -0.24
CA GLY A 95 0.75 -12.27 -1.15
C GLY A 95 -0.03 -11.68 -2.30
N TYR A 96 -0.88 -12.48 -2.96
CA TYR A 96 -1.72 -11.97 -4.03
C TYR A 96 -2.64 -10.84 -3.56
N VAL A 97 -3.35 -11.02 -2.44
CA VAL A 97 -4.28 -10.01 -1.92
C VAL A 97 -3.54 -8.75 -1.46
N VAL A 98 -2.46 -8.91 -0.68
CA VAL A 98 -1.74 -7.78 -0.09
C VAL A 98 -0.89 -7.07 -1.13
N PHE A 99 -0.08 -7.79 -1.91
CA PHE A 99 0.83 -7.21 -2.89
C PHE A 99 0.05 -6.62 -4.09
N MET A 100 -0.70 -7.44 -4.82
CA MET A 100 -1.43 -6.98 -6.01
C MET A 100 -2.52 -5.99 -5.64
N GLY A 101 -3.32 -6.30 -4.61
CA GLY A 101 -4.41 -5.43 -4.18
C GLY A 101 -3.91 -4.05 -3.74
N SER A 102 -2.81 -3.99 -2.98
CA SER A 102 -2.26 -2.71 -2.54
C SER A 102 -1.57 -1.94 -3.67
N MET A 103 -0.81 -2.58 -4.55
CA MET A 103 -0.20 -1.92 -5.70
C MET A 103 -1.26 -1.27 -6.59
N VAL A 104 -2.32 -2.02 -6.94
CA VAL A 104 -3.43 -1.49 -7.73
C VAL A 104 -4.07 -0.30 -7.03
N ALA A 105 -4.40 -0.42 -5.74
CA ALA A 105 -5.00 0.67 -4.97
C ALA A 105 -4.13 1.94 -4.95
N ILE A 106 -2.82 1.80 -4.77
CA ILE A 106 -1.86 2.91 -4.75
C ILE A 106 -1.76 3.57 -6.12
N ILE A 107 -1.56 2.78 -7.19
CA ILE A 107 -1.44 3.29 -8.55
C ILE A 107 -2.71 4.01 -8.97
N THR A 108 -3.88 3.40 -8.76
CA THR A 108 -5.17 4.01 -9.08
C THR A 108 -5.38 5.31 -8.31
N SER A 109 -5.08 5.32 -7.01
CA SER A 109 -5.22 6.53 -6.19
C SER A 109 -4.28 7.65 -6.65
N TRP A 110 -3.04 7.33 -6.98
CA TRP A 110 -2.07 8.29 -7.50
C TRP A 110 -2.46 8.82 -8.87
N LEU A 111 -2.89 7.93 -9.78
CA LEU A 111 -3.34 8.29 -11.12
C LEU A 111 -4.53 9.25 -11.05
N ASN A 112 -5.53 8.93 -10.24
CA ASN A 112 -6.71 9.78 -10.04
C ASN A 112 -6.33 11.17 -9.49
N ARG A 113 -5.36 11.25 -8.57
CA ARG A 113 -4.82 12.54 -8.09
C ARG A 113 -4.14 13.32 -9.22
N LYS A 114 -3.36 12.63 -10.06
CA LYS A 114 -2.67 13.25 -11.19
C LYS A 114 -3.66 13.78 -12.23
N ILE A 115 -4.69 13.00 -12.58
CA ILE A 115 -5.75 13.41 -13.51
C ILE A 115 -6.44 14.68 -13.01
N ARG A 116 -6.88 14.71 -11.74
CA ARG A 116 -7.50 15.91 -11.16
C ARG A 116 -6.60 17.14 -11.19
N SER A 117 -5.29 16.97 -11.01
CA SER A 117 -4.33 18.07 -11.12
C SER A 117 -4.18 18.57 -12.56
N LEU A 118 -4.30 17.68 -13.55
CA LEU A 118 -4.26 18.05 -14.97
C LEU A 118 -5.58 18.72 -15.41
N GLU A 119 -6.73 18.25 -14.91
CA GLU A 119 -8.05 18.84 -15.15
C GLU A 119 -8.15 20.29 -14.66
N GLN A 120 -7.34 20.68 -13.67
CA GLN A 120 -7.26 22.06 -13.20
C GLN A 120 -6.65 23.02 -14.23
N GLY A 121 -6.05 22.52 -15.32
CA GLY A 121 -5.53 23.37 -16.40
C GLY A 121 -4.40 24.30 -15.97
N LEU A 122 -3.69 23.99 -14.88
CA LEU A 122 -2.57 24.78 -14.35
C LEU A 122 -1.33 24.80 -15.26
N THR A 123 -1.39 24.09 -16.40
CA THR A 123 -0.34 24.11 -17.40
C THR A 123 -0.26 25.50 -18.04
N PRO A 124 0.90 26.18 -18.01
CA PRO A 124 1.03 27.50 -18.60
C PRO A 124 0.74 27.47 -20.10
N VAL A 125 -0.09 28.41 -20.57
CA VAL A 125 -0.49 28.53 -21.97
C VAL A 125 0.59 29.32 -22.72
N THR A 126 1.34 28.64 -23.59
CA THR A 126 2.38 29.27 -24.44
C THR A 126 1.80 29.96 -25.69
N ALA A 127 0.49 29.92 -25.91
CA ALA A 127 -0.15 30.50 -27.09
C ALA A 127 -0.21 32.03 -27.03
N ASN A 128 0.13 32.70 -28.13
CA ASN A 128 -0.03 34.15 -28.27
C ASN A 128 -1.44 34.47 -28.82
N ASN A 129 -2.00 35.63 -28.46
CA ASN A 129 -3.30 36.13 -28.91
C ASN A 129 -4.52 35.26 -28.48
N HIS A 130 -4.54 34.80 -27.22
CA HIS A 130 -5.63 34.01 -26.66
C HIS A 130 -6.59 34.87 -25.81
N VAL A 131 -7.85 34.45 -25.73
CA VAL A 131 -8.89 35.07 -24.89
C VAL A 131 -9.09 34.22 -23.64
N VAL A 132 -9.12 34.85 -22.47
CA VAL A 132 -9.37 34.17 -21.19
C VAL A 132 -10.81 34.39 -20.77
N ILE A 133 -11.56 33.32 -20.56
CA ILE A 133 -12.94 33.37 -20.06
C ILE A 133 -12.92 33.08 -18.55
N LEU A 134 -13.19 34.10 -17.73
CA LEU A 134 -13.26 33.99 -16.27
C LEU A 134 -14.71 33.75 -15.83
N GLY A 135 -15.09 32.48 -15.75
CA GLY A 135 -16.41 32.05 -15.29
C GLY A 135 -17.33 31.60 -16.43
N TRP A 136 -18.08 30.53 -16.19
CA TRP A 136 -19.00 29.95 -17.16
C TRP A 136 -20.45 30.22 -16.77
N THR A 137 -21.10 31.11 -17.50
CA THR A 137 -22.52 31.48 -17.36
C THR A 137 -23.26 31.36 -18.69
N ASN A 138 -24.60 31.35 -18.66
CA ASN A 138 -25.43 31.32 -19.88
C ASN A 138 -25.18 32.50 -20.82
N ARG A 139 -24.63 33.63 -20.35
CA ARG A 139 -24.30 34.79 -21.20
C ARG A 139 -22.97 34.64 -21.91
N THR A 140 -21.98 34.00 -21.29
CA THR A 140 -20.63 33.82 -21.84
C THR A 140 -20.61 33.01 -23.14
N ILE A 141 -21.53 32.06 -23.32
CA ILE A 141 -21.66 31.26 -24.55
C ILE A 141 -21.89 32.15 -25.78
N HIS A 142 -22.67 33.22 -25.64
CA HIS A 142 -22.98 34.13 -26.75
C HIS A 142 -21.84 35.10 -27.11
N ILE A 143 -20.83 35.21 -26.25
CA ILE A 143 -19.69 36.14 -26.43
C ILE A 143 -18.45 35.38 -26.93
N ALA A 144 -18.37 34.08 -26.65
CA ALA A 144 -17.27 33.20 -27.05
C ALA A 144 -17.50 32.44 -28.36
N ALA A 145 -18.75 32.39 -28.86
CA ALA A 145 -19.12 31.83 -30.17
C ALA A 145 -18.99 32.89 -31.27
#